data_AF-A0A7X7SI56-F1
#
_entry.id   AF-A0A7X7SI56-F1
#
_cell.length_a   1.000
_cell.length_b   1.000
_cell.length_c   1.000
_cell.angle_alpha   90.00
_cell.angle_beta   90.00
_cell.angle_gamma   90.00
#
_symmetry.space_group_name_H-M   'P 1'
#
loop_
_entity.id
_entity.type
_entity.pdbx_description
1 polymer ?
#
loop_
_entity_poly.entity_id
_entity_poly.type
_entity_poly.pdbx_seq_one_letter_code
_entity_poly.pdbx_strand_id
1 'polypeptide(L)'
;TGDVFHSLRCDCGEQLHAAMRRIDEQGEGAIVYLRQEGRGIGLANKIRAYALQDEGQDTVQANESLGFKPDLRDYGIGAQILLDLGLRSIRLLTNNPRKIVGLEGYGLRITGREPIYVQPSEHNLAYLRTKRDKLGHIPPDAPPIERVPAPVEEQT
;
A
#
# COMPACT_ATOMS: atom_id res chain seq x y z
N THR A 1 3.36 6.48 -12.37
CA THR A 1 3.06 5.96 -13.74
C THR A 1 1.63 5.45 -13.88
N GLY A 2 1.16 4.53 -13.03
CA GLY A 2 -0.22 4.04 -13.07
C GLY A 2 -1.29 5.14 -12.94
N ASP A 3 -1.10 6.03 -11.97
CA ASP A 3 -2.13 6.99 -11.55
C ASP A 3 -2.46 8.05 -12.60
N VAL A 4 -1.46 8.53 -13.34
CA VAL A 4 -1.61 9.64 -14.31
C VAL A 4 -1.54 9.15 -15.76
N PHE A 5 -0.69 8.16 -16.05
CA PHE A 5 -0.45 7.68 -17.41
C PHE A 5 -1.17 6.36 -17.72
N HIS A 6 -2.08 5.92 -16.85
CA HIS A 6 -2.88 4.70 -17.00
C HIS A 6 -2.04 3.44 -17.33
N SER A 7 -0.84 3.36 -16.76
CA SER A 7 0.08 2.25 -17.01
C SER A 7 -0.53 0.91 -16.59
N LEU A 8 -0.64 -0.02 -17.54
CA LEU A 8 -1.12 -1.39 -17.31
C LEU A 8 -0.11 -2.29 -16.56
N ARG A 9 1.14 -1.84 -16.39
CA ARG A 9 2.21 -2.60 -15.69
C ARG A 9 2.01 -2.71 -14.18
N CYS A 10 1.10 -1.95 -13.59
CA CYS A 10 0.80 -1.99 -12.16
C CYS A 10 -0.68 -1.72 -11.90
N ASP A 11 -1.11 -1.95 -10.66
CA ASP A 11 -2.49 -1.75 -10.18
C ASP A 11 -2.72 -0.40 -9.48
N CYS A 12 -1.73 0.49 -9.42
CA CYS A 12 -1.80 1.71 -8.60
C CYS A 12 -2.99 2.63 -8.96
N GLY A 13 -3.24 2.85 -10.26
CA GLY A 13 -4.35 3.69 -10.71
C GLY A 13 -5.72 3.06 -10.42
N GLU A 14 -5.84 1.75 -10.65
CA GLU A 14 -7.07 1.01 -10.37
C GLU A 14 -7.36 0.98 -8.86
N GLN A 15 -6.34 0.81 -8.02
CA GLN A 15 -6.46 0.88 -6.56
C GLN A 15 -6.89 2.27 -6.09
N LEU A 16 -6.31 3.35 -6.66
CA LEU A 16 -6.73 4.70 -6.31
C LEU A 16 -8.23 4.92 -6.63
N HIS A 17 -8.66 4.54 -7.83
CA HIS A 17 -10.07 4.68 -8.23
C HIS A 17 -11.00 3.78 -7.39
N ALA A 18 -10.57 2.57 -7.04
CA ALA A 18 -11.34 1.69 -6.16
C ALA A 18 -11.49 2.28 -4.75
N ALA A 19 -10.43 2.88 -4.20
CA ALA A 19 -10.49 3.55 -2.90
C ALA A 19 -11.42 4.77 -2.93
N MET A 20 -11.36 5.58 -3.99
CA MET A 20 -12.26 6.72 -4.17
C MET A 20 -13.72 6.30 -4.24
N ARG A 21 -14.06 5.27 -5.04
CA ARG A 21 -15.42 4.72 -5.09
C ARG A 21 -15.88 4.20 -3.74
N ARG A 22 -15.01 3.49 -3.03
CA ARG A 22 -15.35 2.93 -1.71
C ARG A 22 -15.65 4.03 -0.69
N ILE A 23 -14.88 5.10 -0.69
CA ILE A 23 -15.11 6.26 0.18
C ILE A 23 -16.44 6.95 -0.17
N ASP A 24 -16.71 7.14 -1.46
CA ASP A 24 -17.97 7.71 -1.95
C ASP A 24 -19.18 6.87 -1.51
N GLU A 25 -19.12 5.55 -1.68
CA GLU A 25 -20.16 4.61 -1.24
C GLU A 25 -20.38 4.58 0.28
N GLN A 26 -19.35 4.88 1.08
CA GLN A 26 -19.48 4.98 2.54
C GLN A 26 -19.95 6.36 3.00
N GLY A 27 -19.79 7.39 2.18
CA GLY A 27 -20.11 8.78 2.52
C GLY A 27 -19.11 9.44 3.48
N GLU A 28 -18.10 8.71 3.95
CA GLU A 28 -17.07 9.18 4.87
C GLU A 28 -15.73 8.50 4.58
N GLY A 29 -14.65 9.28 4.50
CA GLY A 29 -13.30 8.75 4.36
C GLY A 29 -12.30 9.80 3.90
N ALA A 30 -11.03 9.41 3.85
CA ALA A 30 -9.93 10.26 3.42
C ALA A 30 -8.91 9.46 2.61
N ILE A 31 -8.25 10.14 1.67
CA ILE A 31 -7.09 9.60 0.93
C ILE A 31 -5.88 10.47 1.23
N VAL A 32 -4.82 9.84 1.75
CA VAL A 32 -3.51 10.49 1.91
C VAL A 32 -2.62 10.08 0.75
N TYR A 33 -2.38 11.02 -0.16
CA TYR A 33 -1.56 10.79 -1.35
C TYR A 33 -0.09 11.13 -1.09
N LEU A 34 0.68 10.15 -0.61
CA LEU A 34 2.11 10.32 -0.30
C LEU A 34 2.96 10.32 -1.58
N ARG A 35 3.78 11.37 -1.76
CA ARG A 35 4.69 11.52 -2.91
C ARG A 35 5.97 10.68 -2.78
N GLN A 36 5.83 9.37 -2.53
CA GLN A 36 6.94 8.41 -2.38
C GLN A 36 6.99 7.41 -3.55
N GLU A 37 7.17 7.93 -4.76
CA GLU A 37 7.16 7.15 -6.01
C GLU A 37 8.24 6.04 -6.00
N GLY A 38 7.92 4.92 -6.65
CA GLY A 38 8.84 3.79 -6.79
C GLY A 38 9.21 3.08 -5.49
N ARG A 39 8.40 3.20 -4.42
CA ARG A 39 8.76 2.74 -3.07
C ARG A 39 9.91 3.53 -2.45
N GLY A 40 9.97 4.83 -2.74
CA GLY A 40 10.98 5.74 -2.20
C GLY A 40 12.23 5.90 -3.05
N ILE A 41 12.41 5.11 -4.12
CA ILE A 41 13.57 5.24 -5.02
C ILE A 41 13.40 6.37 -6.05
N GLY A 42 12.19 6.94 -6.19
CA GLY A 42 11.88 7.99 -7.15
C GLY A 42 11.57 7.48 -8.57
N LEU A 43 11.03 8.37 -9.41
CA LEU A 43 10.54 8.02 -10.74
C LEU A 43 11.65 7.57 -11.70
N ALA A 44 12.80 8.24 -11.70
CA ALA A 44 13.90 7.91 -12.59
C ALA A 44 14.41 6.47 -12.34
N ASN A 45 14.60 6.10 -11.07
CA ASN A 45 15.03 4.75 -10.71
C ASN A 45 13.92 3.71 -10.94
N LYS A 46 12.66 4.08 -10.78
CA LYS A 46 11.54 3.22 -11.18
C LYS A 46 11.57 2.88 -12.67
N ILE A 47 11.88 3.85 -13.53
CA ILE A 47 12.02 3.62 -14.98
C ILE A 47 13.23 2.71 -15.27
N ARG A 48 14.37 2.90 -14.59
CA ARG A 48 15.52 1.99 -14.68
C ARG A 48 15.18 0.57 -14.22
N ALA A 49 14.43 0.44 -13.13
CA ALA A 49 13.97 -0.85 -12.63
C ALA A 49 13.02 -1.54 -13.61
N TYR A 50 12.23 -0.78 -14.37
CA TYR A 50 11.42 -1.33 -15.46
C TYR A 50 12.27 -1.86 -16.62
N ALA A 51 13.36 -1.18 -16.99
CA ALA A 51 14.27 -1.71 -18.00
C ALA A 51 14.86 -3.06 -17.59
N LEU A 52 15.30 -3.20 -16.33
CA LEU A 52 15.79 -4.47 -15.80
C LEU A 52 14.70 -5.56 -15.71
N GLN A 53 13.45 -5.16 -15.46
CA GLN A 53 12.31 -6.10 -15.50
C GLN A 53 12.00 -6.57 -16.92
N ASP A 54 12.13 -5.69 -17.91
CA ASP A 54 11.98 -6.04 -19.32
C ASP A 54 13.10 -7.02 -19.78
N GLU A 55 14.24 -7.04 -19.08
CA GLU A 55 15.32 -8.03 -19.21
C GLU A 55 15.10 -9.33 -18.40
N GLY A 56 13.97 -9.44 -17.68
CA GLY A 56 13.56 -10.66 -16.98
C GLY A 56 13.75 -10.68 -15.47
N GLN A 57 14.25 -9.59 -14.86
CA GLN A 57 14.30 -9.48 -13.40
C GLN A 57 12.89 -9.26 -12.82
N ASP A 58 12.64 -9.72 -11.60
CA ASP A 58 11.45 -9.28 -10.86
C ASP A 58 11.65 -7.93 -10.16
N THR A 59 10.57 -7.39 -9.57
CA THR A 59 10.61 -6.08 -8.89
C THR A 59 11.63 -6.00 -7.75
N VAL A 60 11.87 -7.08 -7.00
CA VAL A 60 12.83 -7.09 -5.90
C VAL A 60 14.25 -7.13 -6.45
N GLN A 61 14.51 -8.05 -7.39
CA GLN A 61 15.80 -8.20 -8.05
C GLN A 61 16.23 -6.90 -8.76
N ALA A 62 15.31 -6.25 -9.48
CA ALA A 62 15.59 -5.00 -10.17
C ALA A 62 15.99 -3.88 -9.19
N ASN A 63 15.36 -3.81 -8.01
CA ASN A 63 15.73 -2.84 -6.99
C ASN A 63 17.10 -3.15 -6.37
N GLU A 64 17.38 -4.43 -6.09
CA GLU A 64 18.67 -4.89 -5.55
C GLU A 64 19.82 -4.62 -6.53
N SER A 65 19.61 -4.91 -7.83
CA SER A 65 20.56 -4.59 -8.91
C SER A 65 20.88 -3.10 -9.01
N LEU A 66 19.93 -2.23 -8.65
CA LEU A 66 20.11 -0.78 -8.60
C LEU A 66 20.67 -0.28 -7.25
N GLY A 67 20.96 -1.17 -6.30
CA GLY A 67 21.52 -0.84 -5.00
C GLY A 67 20.50 -0.34 -3.97
N PHE A 68 19.20 -0.55 -4.19
CA PHE A 68 18.14 -0.12 -3.29
C PHE A 68 17.59 -1.27 -2.45
N LYS A 69 17.12 -0.93 -1.23
CA LYS A 69 16.30 -1.86 -0.46
C LYS A 69 14.95 -2.10 -1.17
N PRO A 70 14.28 -3.24 -0.95
CA PRO A 70 13.01 -3.56 -1.61
C PRO A 70 11.84 -2.59 -1.32
N ASP A 71 11.93 -1.81 -0.23
CA ASP A 71 10.98 -0.77 0.15
C ASP A 71 11.67 0.26 1.07
N LEU A 72 11.63 1.54 0.70
CA LEU A 72 12.22 2.67 1.44
C LEU A 72 11.15 3.66 1.92
N ARG A 73 9.86 3.28 1.86
CA ARG A 73 8.76 4.18 2.22
C ARG A 73 8.66 4.41 3.72
N ASP A 74 8.30 5.63 4.07
CA ASP A 74 7.98 6.05 5.44
C ASP A 74 6.49 6.37 5.54
N TYR A 75 5.75 5.55 6.28
CA TYR A 75 4.32 5.74 6.51
C TYR A 75 4.00 6.65 7.70
N GLY A 76 5.01 7.05 8.50
CA GLY A 76 4.83 7.96 9.63
C GLY A 76 4.32 9.32 9.22
N ILE A 77 4.79 9.84 8.08
CA ILE A 77 4.27 11.08 7.48
C ILE A 77 2.76 10.96 7.22
N GLY A 78 2.31 9.81 6.71
CA GLY A 78 0.89 9.55 6.47
C GLY A 78 0.07 9.52 7.77
N ALA A 79 0.60 8.87 8.81
CA ALA A 79 -0.04 8.86 10.13
C ALA A 79 -0.16 10.27 10.73
N GLN A 80 0.89 11.08 10.64
CA GLN A 80 0.88 12.45 11.16
C GLN A 80 -0.13 13.34 10.43
N ILE A 81 -0.25 13.23 9.11
CA ILE A 81 -1.29 13.94 8.34
C ILE A 81 -2.68 13.55 8.84
N LEU A 82 -2.95 12.25 9.03
CA LEU A 82 -4.25 11.78 9.50
C LEU A 82 -4.57 12.29 10.91
N LEU A 83 -3.58 12.32 11.81
CA LEU A 83 -3.73 12.83 13.17
C LEU A 83 -3.97 14.35 13.19
N ASP A 84 -3.27 15.10 12.34
CA ASP A 84 -3.44 16.55 12.17
C ASP A 84 -4.84 16.91 11.66
N LEU A 85 -5.39 16.08 10.76
CA LEU A 85 -6.78 16.16 10.33
C LEU A 85 -7.80 15.72 11.41
N GLY A 86 -7.33 15.31 12.59
CA GLY A 86 -8.16 14.94 13.74
C GLY A 86 -8.56 13.47 13.80
N LEU A 87 -8.11 12.61 12.87
CA LEU A 87 -8.46 11.20 12.89
C LEU A 87 -7.65 10.47 13.96
N ARG A 88 -8.35 9.78 14.86
CA ARG A 88 -7.73 8.98 15.95
C ARG A 88 -7.89 7.48 15.76
N SER A 89 -8.88 7.09 14.96
CA SER A 89 -9.15 5.69 14.67
C SER A 89 -9.65 5.53 13.25
N ILE A 90 -9.13 4.55 12.50
CA ILE A 90 -9.47 4.37 11.09
C ILE A 90 -9.67 2.89 10.74
N ARG A 91 -10.51 2.64 9.72
CA ARG A 91 -10.49 1.40 8.97
C ARG A 91 -9.57 1.58 7.77
N LEU A 92 -8.55 0.74 7.64
CA LEU A 92 -7.52 0.91 6.63
C LEU A 92 -7.80 0.04 5.39
N LEU A 93 -7.92 0.68 4.22
CA LEU A 93 -7.94 0.01 2.93
C LEU A 93 -6.52 -0.42 2.53
N THR A 94 -6.18 -1.71 2.70
CA THR A 94 -4.85 -2.23 2.34
C THR A 94 -4.82 -3.75 2.13
N ASN A 95 -4.01 -4.17 1.15
CA ASN A 95 -3.61 -5.56 0.94
C ASN A 95 -2.21 -5.88 1.50
N ASN A 96 -1.56 -4.90 2.13
CA ASN A 96 -0.26 -5.09 2.75
C ASN A 96 -0.39 -4.91 4.27
N PRO A 97 -0.35 -5.99 5.07
CA PRO A 97 -0.50 -5.93 6.51
C PRO A 97 0.65 -5.20 7.20
N ARG A 98 1.84 -5.12 6.57
CA ARG A 98 2.99 -4.36 7.14
C ARG A 98 2.66 -2.86 7.28
N LYS A 99 1.73 -2.33 6.48
CA LYS A 99 1.24 -0.95 6.63
C LYS A 99 0.48 -0.73 7.93
N ILE A 100 -0.20 -1.75 8.46
CA ILE A 100 -1.01 -1.65 9.69
C ILE A 100 -0.07 -1.42 10.88
N VAL A 101 0.91 -2.32 11.04
CA VAL A 101 1.94 -2.23 12.10
C VAL A 101 2.67 -0.89 12.04
N GLY A 102 2.98 -0.41 10.83
CA GLY A 102 3.66 0.85 10.63
C GLY A 102 2.85 2.10 11.02
N LEU A 103 1.53 2.03 11.14
CA LEU A 103 0.67 3.18 11.49
C LEU A 103 0.28 3.21 12.96
N GLU A 104 0.08 2.05 13.60
CA GLU A 104 -0.28 1.97 15.03
C GLU A 104 0.78 2.58 15.94
N GLY A 105 2.07 2.46 15.56
CA GLY A 105 3.19 3.06 16.29
C GLY A 105 3.18 4.60 16.34
N TYR A 106 2.32 5.27 15.57
CA TYR A 106 2.19 6.73 15.55
C TYR A 106 0.98 7.23 16.34
N GLY A 107 0.28 6.37 17.10
CA GLY A 107 -0.89 6.77 17.88
C GLY A 107 -2.19 6.82 17.06
N LEU A 108 -2.21 6.20 15.88
CA LEU A 108 -3.40 6.03 15.05
C LEU A 108 -3.96 4.62 15.28
N ARG A 109 -5.17 4.51 15.85
CA ARG A 109 -5.78 3.21 16.14
C ARG A 109 -6.38 2.60 14.87
N ILE A 110 -5.93 1.41 14.46
CA ILE A 110 -6.53 0.70 13.33
C ILE A 110 -7.70 -0.16 13.84
N THR A 111 -8.93 0.20 13.49
CA THR A 111 -10.15 -0.48 13.96
C THR A 111 -10.55 -1.66 13.07
N GLY A 112 -9.97 -1.75 11.89
CA GLY A 112 -10.13 -2.86 10.98
C GLY A 112 -9.32 -2.67 9.69
N ARG A 113 -9.15 -3.77 8.96
CA ARG A 113 -8.59 -3.80 7.61
C ARG A 113 -9.68 -4.15 6.63
N GLU A 114 -9.70 -3.46 5.50
CA GLU A 114 -10.51 -3.83 4.35
C GLU A 114 -9.58 -4.03 3.14
N PRO A 115 -9.69 -5.17 2.40
CA PRO A 115 -8.89 -5.37 1.20
C PRO A 115 -9.32 -4.41 0.09
N ILE A 116 -8.37 -4.09 -0.79
CA ILE A 116 -8.65 -3.32 -2.00
C ILE A 116 -8.36 -4.18 -3.22
N TYR A 117 -9.40 -4.81 -3.76
CA TYR A 117 -9.23 -5.71 -4.90
C TYR A 117 -9.37 -4.96 -6.22
N VAL A 118 -8.48 -5.28 -7.15
CA VAL A 118 -8.62 -4.94 -8.57
C VAL A 118 -8.35 -6.20 -9.38
N GLN A 119 -9.09 -6.38 -10.46
CA GLN A 119 -8.98 -7.56 -11.31
C GLN A 119 -7.58 -7.58 -11.97
N PRO A 120 -6.78 -8.65 -11.80
CA PRO A 120 -5.51 -8.79 -12.50
C PRO A 120 -5.71 -8.77 -14.02
N SER A 121 -4.78 -8.13 -14.73
CA SER A 121 -4.64 -8.23 -16.18
C SER A 121 -3.41 -9.07 -16.53
N GLU A 122 -3.31 -9.48 -17.80
CA GLU A 122 -2.12 -10.18 -18.28
C GLU A 122 -0.82 -9.38 -18.07
N HIS A 123 -0.90 -8.03 -18.14
CA HIS A 123 0.25 -7.15 -18.04
C HIS A 123 0.76 -6.93 -16.61
N ASN A 124 -0.08 -7.09 -15.59
CA ASN A 124 0.29 -6.86 -14.19
C ASN A 124 0.38 -8.15 -13.36
N LEU A 125 0.04 -9.31 -13.93
CA LEU A 125 0.01 -10.58 -13.21
C LEU A 125 1.34 -10.94 -12.55
N ALA A 126 2.46 -10.80 -13.27
CA ALA A 126 3.79 -11.06 -12.73
C ALA A 126 4.12 -10.12 -11.55
N TYR A 127 3.83 -8.83 -11.71
CA TYR A 127 4.01 -7.82 -10.66
C TYR A 127 3.17 -8.12 -9.40
N LEU A 128 1.90 -8.52 -9.57
CA LEU A 128 1.03 -8.90 -8.46
C LEU A 128 1.53 -10.17 -7.75
N ARG A 129 2.03 -11.16 -8.49
CA ARG A 129 2.66 -12.37 -7.93
C ARG A 129 3.89 -12.02 -7.10
N THR A 130 4.81 -11.20 -7.61
CA THR A 130 5.98 -10.73 -6.84
C THR A 130 5.56 -10.01 -5.56
N LYS A 131 4.51 -9.18 -5.60
CA LYS A 131 4.00 -8.51 -4.39
C LYS A 131 3.49 -9.48 -3.34
N ARG A 132 2.79 -10.53 -3.75
CA ARG A 132 2.32 -11.59 -2.85
C ARG A 132 3.49 -12.39 -2.29
N ASP A 133 4.29 -12.96 -3.19
CA ASP A 133 5.29 -13.99 -2.85
C ASP A 133 6.52 -13.41 -2.13
N LYS A 134 6.91 -12.17 -2.43
CA LYS A 134 8.16 -11.57 -1.91
C LYS A 134 7.95 -10.38 -0.99
N LEU A 135 6.77 -9.75 -1.01
CA LEU A 135 6.54 -8.46 -0.35
C LEU A 135 5.38 -8.50 0.67
N GLY A 136 4.86 -9.69 0.93
CA GLY A 136 3.89 -9.94 1.98
C GLY A 136 2.50 -9.38 1.70
N HIS A 137 2.16 -9.14 0.43
CA HIS A 137 0.78 -8.79 0.08
C HIS A 137 -0.11 -10.03 0.23
N ILE A 138 -1.26 -9.84 0.88
CA ILE A 138 -2.25 -10.90 1.03
C ILE A 138 -3.19 -10.95 -0.18
N PRO A 139 -3.64 -12.14 -0.57
CA PRO A 139 -4.63 -12.29 -1.63
C PRO A 139 -6.01 -11.79 -1.17
N PRO A 140 -6.93 -11.55 -2.12
CA PRO A 140 -8.20 -10.84 -1.85
C PRO A 140 -9.16 -11.60 -0.92
N ASP A 141 -9.03 -12.92 -0.90
CA ASP A 141 -9.77 -13.90 -0.11
C ASP A 141 -9.18 -14.14 1.30
N ALA A 142 -8.08 -13.46 1.65
CA ALA A 142 -7.50 -13.57 2.98
C ALA A 142 -8.49 -13.03 4.04
N PRO A 143 -8.70 -13.76 5.16
CA PRO A 143 -9.66 -13.38 6.18
C PRO A 143 -9.38 -11.96 6.71
N PRO A 144 -10.40 -11.23 7.20
CA PRO A 144 -10.20 -10.00 7.95
C PRO A 144 -9.23 -10.28 9.09
N ILE A 145 -8.32 -9.35 9.36
CA ILE A 145 -7.52 -9.46 10.59
C ILE A 145 -8.51 -9.18 11.73
N GLU A 146 -8.72 -10.17 12.60
CA GLU A 146 -9.56 -10.03 13.78
C GLU A 146 -9.06 -8.86 14.63
N ARG A 147 -9.98 -8.12 15.25
CA ARG A 147 -9.67 -6.98 16.12
C ARG A 147 -8.59 -7.39 17.12
N VAL A 148 -7.47 -6.67 17.14
CA VAL A 148 -6.65 -6.65 18.36
C VAL A 148 -7.47 -5.90 19.40
N PRO A 149 -7.90 -6.54 20.51
CA PRO A 149 -8.64 -5.83 21.54
C PRO A 149 -7.80 -4.64 22.00
N ALA A 150 -8.45 -3.50 22.25
CA ALA A 150 -7.76 -2.38 22.88
C ALA A 150 -7.13 -2.87 24.19
N PRO A 151 -5.92 -2.38 24.56
CA PRO A 151 -5.45 -2.58 25.92
C PRO A 151 -6.55 -2.10 26.86
N VAL A 152 -6.98 -3.00 27.74
CA VAL A 152 -7.93 -2.65 28.81
C VAL A 152 -7.19 -1.62 29.65
N GLU A 153 -7.69 -0.39 29.69
CA GLU A 153 -7.21 0.60 30.66
C GLU A 153 -7.49 0.01 32.05
N GLU A 154 -6.44 -0.45 32.74
CA GLU A 154 -6.51 -0.75 34.16
C GLU A 154 -6.87 0.56 34.89
N GLN A 155 -8.10 0.61 35.38
CA GLN A 155 -8.53 1.63 36.33
C GLN A 155 -7.74 1.41 37.63
N THR A 156 -6.70 2.21 37.83
CA THR A 156 -6.13 2.51 39.15
C THR A 156 -6.78 3.74 39.76
#